data_AF-L7N4R5-F1
#
_entry.id   AF-L7N4R5-F1
#
_cell.length_a   1.000
_cell.length_b   1.000
_cell.length_c   1.000
_cell.angle_alpha   90.00
_cell.angle_beta   90.00
_cell.angle_gamma   90.00
#
_symmetry.space_group_name_H-M   'P 1'
#
loop_
_entity.id
_entity.type
_entity.pdbx_description
1 polymer ?
#
loop_
_entity_poly.entity_id
_entity_poly.type
_entity_poly.pdbx_seq_one_letter_code
_entity_poly.pdbx_strand_id
1 'polypeptide(L)'
;MKRYLTIIYGAASYLVFLVAFGYAIGFVGDVVVPRTVDHAIAAPIGQAVVVNLVLLGVFAVQHSVMARQGFKRWWTRFVPPSIERSTYVLLASVALLLLYWQWRTMPAVIWDVRQPAGRVALWALFWLGWATVLTSTFMINHFELFGLRQVYLAWRGKPYTEIGFQAHLLYRWVRHPIMLGFVVAFWATPMMTAGHLLFAIGATGYILVALQFEERDLLAALGDQYRDYRREVSMLLPWPHRHT
;
A
#
# COMPACT_ATOMS: atom_id res chain seq x y z
N MET A 1 -26.61 -10.95 17.37
CA MET A 1 -26.29 -9.51 17.35
C MET A 1 -24.80 -9.24 17.13
N LYS A 2 -23.88 -9.71 18.01
CA LYS A 2 -22.42 -9.48 17.86
C LYS A 2 -21.85 -9.89 16.48
N ARG A 3 -22.30 -11.02 15.91
CA ARG A 3 -21.86 -11.51 14.58
C ARG A 3 -22.24 -10.59 13.41
N TYR A 4 -23.41 -9.96 13.46
CA TYR A 4 -23.84 -9.02 12.42
C TYR A 4 -23.09 -7.69 12.52
N LEU A 5 -22.77 -7.24 13.73
CA LEU A 5 -21.92 -6.07 13.94
C LEU A 5 -20.52 -6.30 13.37
N THR A 6 -19.94 -7.49 13.54
CA THR A 6 -18.64 -7.85 12.96
C THR A 6 -18.65 -7.77 11.44
N ILE A 7 -19.68 -8.31 10.76
CA ILE A 7 -19.75 -8.27 9.29
C ILE A 7 -19.97 -6.86 8.73
N ILE A 8 -20.84 -6.08 9.37
CA ILE A 8 -21.08 -4.69 8.99
C ILE A 8 -19.81 -3.86 9.18
N TYR A 9 -19.11 -4.05 10.31
CA TYR A 9 -17.85 -3.37 10.58
C TYR A 9 -16.77 -3.70 9.53
N GLY A 10 -16.56 -4.99 9.23
CA GLY A 10 -15.60 -5.41 8.21
C GLY A 10 -15.92 -4.84 6.82
N ALA A 11 -17.21 -4.86 6.43
CA ALA A 11 -17.66 -4.27 5.17
C ALA A 11 -17.43 -2.75 5.12
N ALA A 12 -17.76 -2.03 6.20
CA ALA A 12 -17.54 -0.59 6.29
C ALA A 12 -16.04 -0.25 6.21
N SER A 13 -15.18 -0.97 6.94
CA SER A 13 -13.72 -0.79 6.86
C SER A 13 -13.20 -1.00 5.45
N TYR A 14 -13.71 -2.00 4.74
CA TYR A 14 -13.34 -2.27 3.35
C TYR A 14 -13.82 -1.17 2.39
N LEU A 15 -15.04 -0.66 2.57
CA LEU A 15 -15.53 0.48 1.78
C LEU A 15 -14.66 1.73 1.99
N VAL A 16 -14.28 2.03 3.23
CA VAL A 16 -13.36 3.15 3.52
C VAL A 16 -12.00 2.94 2.85
N PHE A 17 -11.48 1.71 2.84
CA PHE A 17 -10.27 1.37 2.10
C PHE A 17 -10.44 1.61 0.59
N LEU A 18 -11.55 1.17 -0.02
CA LEU A 18 -11.79 1.39 -1.46
C LEU A 18 -11.84 2.88 -1.79
N VAL A 19 -12.47 3.69 -0.93
CA VAL A 19 -12.48 5.16 -1.07
C VAL A 19 -11.07 5.71 -0.95
N ALA A 20 -10.30 5.33 0.07
CA ALA A 20 -8.93 5.81 0.25
C ALA A 20 -8.01 5.39 -0.91
N PHE A 21 -8.12 4.16 -1.39
CA PHE A 21 -7.36 3.64 -2.51
C PHE A 21 -7.73 4.34 -3.83
N GLY A 22 -9.02 4.52 -4.11
CA GLY A 22 -9.48 5.28 -5.27
C GLY A 22 -9.03 6.75 -5.21
N TYR A 23 -9.10 7.36 -4.02
CA TYR A 23 -8.57 8.70 -3.78
C TYR A 23 -7.07 8.75 -4.03
N ALA A 24 -6.30 7.72 -3.65
CA ALA A 24 -4.85 7.66 -3.90
C ALA A 24 -4.51 7.75 -5.39
N ILE A 25 -5.27 7.06 -6.26
CA ILE A 25 -5.11 7.14 -7.71
C ILE A 25 -5.31 8.58 -8.19
N GLY A 26 -6.40 9.23 -7.77
CA GLY A 26 -6.67 10.62 -8.12
C GLY A 26 -5.65 11.60 -7.53
N PHE A 27 -5.20 11.34 -6.30
CA PHE A 27 -4.26 12.18 -5.58
C PHE A 27 -2.88 12.20 -6.27
N VAL A 28 -2.35 11.04 -6.62
CA VAL A 28 -1.05 10.93 -7.31
C VAL A 28 -1.16 11.31 -8.79
N GLY A 29 -2.30 11.01 -9.42
CA GLY A 29 -2.53 11.29 -10.84
C GLY A 29 -3.06 12.69 -11.12
N ASP A 30 -3.21 13.57 -10.13
CA ASP A 30 -3.80 14.89 -10.34
C ASP A 30 -5.16 14.88 -11.09
N VAL A 31 -6.01 13.87 -10.81
CA VAL A 31 -7.29 13.66 -11.51
C VAL A 31 -8.47 13.50 -10.56
N VAL A 32 -9.61 14.12 -10.91
CA VAL A 32 -10.97 13.92 -10.31
C VAL A 32 -11.13 14.36 -8.85
N VAL A 33 -10.10 14.30 -8.02
CA VAL A 33 -10.18 14.58 -6.57
C VAL A 33 -9.90 16.05 -6.26
N PRO A 34 -10.49 16.61 -5.19
CA PRO A 34 -10.38 18.04 -4.88
C PRO A 34 -9.00 18.46 -4.37
N ARG A 35 -8.21 17.52 -3.82
CA ARG A 35 -6.84 17.74 -3.39
C ARG A 35 -5.96 16.64 -3.93
N THR A 36 -4.89 17.03 -4.60
CA THR A 36 -3.94 16.14 -5.26
C THR A 36 -2.53 16.39 -4.70
N VAL A 37 -1.55 15.59 -5.10
CA VAL A 37 -0.17 15.74 -4.63
C VAL A 37 0.47 17.05 -5.12
N ASP A 38 0.00 17.55 -6.26
CA ASP A 38 0.45 18.80 -6.88
C ASP A 38 -0.43 20.00 -6.49
N HIS A 39 -1.75 19.80 -6.36
CA HIS A 39 -2.74 20.84 -6.07
C HIS A 39 -3.48 20.54 -4.75
N ALA A 40 -2.95 21.07 -3.65
CA ALA A 40 -3.41 20.88 -2.28
C ALA A 40 -3.43 22.22 -1.52
N ILE A 41 -3.23 22.19 -0.20
CA ILE A 41 -3.27 23.42 0.59
C ILE A 41 -1.96 24.19 0.43
N ALA A 42 -2.05 25.46 0.01
CA ALA A 42 -0.91 26.36 -0.05
C ALA A 42 -0.32 26.61 1.36
N ALA A 43 1.00 26.62 1.46
CA ALA A 43 1.74 26.95 2.67
C ALA A 43 3.14 27.45 2.32
N PRO A 44 3.83 28.19 3.22
CA PRO A 44 5.25 28.47 3.08
C PRO A 44 6.06 27.17 2.94
N ILE A 45 7.10 27.18 2.12
CA ILE A 45 7.84 25.96 1.73
C ILE A 45 8.38 25.15 2.93
N GLY A 46 8.94 25.83 3.94
CA GLY A 46 9.44 25.16 5.15
C GLY A 46 8.35 24.45 5.93
N GLN A 47 7.18 25.08 6.05
CA GLN A 47 6.00 24.46 6.67
C GLN A 47 5.50 23.29 5.81
N ALA A 48 5.45 23.45 4.49
CA ALA A 48 4.99 22.39 3.58
C ALA A 48 5.83 21.12 3.71
N VAL A 49 7.16 21.25 3.71
CA VAL A 49 8.09 20.12 3.90
C VAL A 49 7.85 19.42 5.23
N VAL A 50 7.81 20.17 6.34
CA VAL A 50 7.62 19.59 7.68
C VAL A 50 6.29 18.86 7.78
N VAL A 51 5.19 19.50 7.38
CA VAL A 51 3.85 18.90 7.44
C VAL A 51 3.76 17.65 6.59
N ASN A 52 4.26 17.68 5.35
CA ASN A 52 4.21 16.54 4.43
C ASN A 52 5.04 15.36 4.97
N LEU A 53 6.23 15.62 5.52
CA LEU A 53 7.06 14.59 6.16
C LEU A 53 6.37 13.99 7.40
N VAL A 54 5.73 14.81 8.22
CA VAL A 54 4.95 14.34 9.37
C VAL A 54 3.78 13.47 8.91
N LEU A 55 3.03 13.87 7.88
CA LEU A 55 1.91 13.09 7.35
C LEU A 55 2.37 11.73 6.80
N LEU A 56 3.46 11.71 6.02
CA LEU A 56 4.10 10.47 5.57
C LEU A 56 4.55 9.61 6.76
N GLY A 57 5.14 10.23 7.79
CA GLY A 57 5.55 9.59 9.03
C GLY A 57 4.38 8.98 9.81
N VAL A 58 3.25 9.69 9.93
CA VAL A 58 2.03 9.20 10.60
C VAL A 58 1.54 7.92 9.93
N PHE A 59 1.43 7.93 8.60
CA PHE A 59 1.05 6.73 7.85
C PHE A 59 2.08 5.60 8.04
N ALA A 60 3.36 5.89 7.83
CA ALA A 60 4.43 4.91 7.90
C ALA A 60 4.52 4.24 9.28
N VAL A 61 4.47 5.04 10.35
CA VAL A 61 4.53 4.55 11.73
C VAL A 61 3.27 3.76 12.07
N GLN A 62 2.09 4.30 11.80
CA GLN A 62 0.83 3.61 12.11
C GLN A 62 0.75 2.25 11.38
N HIS A 63 1.01 2.24 10.08
CA HIS A 63 0.94 1.04 9.26
C HIS A 63 1.99 0.01 9.69
N SER A 64 3.25 0.43 9.87
CA SER A 64 4.32 -0.48 10.27
C SER A 64 4.13 -1.05 11.66
N VAL A 65 3.81 -0.22 12.65
CA VAL A 65 3.63 -0.66 14.05
C VAL A 65 2.53 -1.70 14.13
N MET A 66 1.37 -1.43 13.54
CA MET A 66 0.26 -2.38 13.60
C MET A 66 0.50 -3.65 12.76
N ALA A 67 1.37 -3.59 11.75
CA ALA A 67 1.76 -4.78 10.99
C ALA A 67 2.64 -5.75 11.81
N ARG A 68 3.39 -5.26 12.82
CA ARG A 68 4.32 -6.08 13.62
C ARG A 68 3.59 -7.10 14.48
N GLN A 69 4.12 -8.33 14.54
CA GLN A 69 3.58 -9.43 15.36
C GLN A 69 3.51 -9.10 16.85
N GLY A 70 4.49 -8.35 17.37
CA GLY A 70 4.48 -7.90 18.77
C GLY A 70 3.27 -7.03 19.10
N PHE A 71 2.97 -6.04 18.25
CA PHE A 71 1.79 -5.19 18.40
C PHE A 71 0.51 -6.01 18.27
N LYS A 72 0.41 -6.88 17.26
CA LYS A 72 -0.76 -7.74 17.08
C LYS A 72 -1.08 -8.58 18.32
N ARG A 73 -0.09 -9.23 18.93
CA ARG A 73 -0.26 -10.03 20.16
C ARG A 73 -0.72 -9.21 21.36
N TRP A 74 -0.32 -7.95 21.45
CA TRP A 74 -0.77 -7.04 22.49
C TRP A 74 -2.19 -6.52 22.20
N TRP A 75 -2.44 -6.10 20.96
CA TRP A 75 -3.69 -5.49 20.51
C TRP A 75 -4.86 -6.47 20.55
N THR A 76 -4.64 -7.75 20.21
CA THR A 76 -5.68 -8.78 20.26
C THR A 76 -6.14 -9.15 21.67
N ARG A 77 -5.49 -8.62 22.72
CA ARG A 77 -6.00 -8.67 24.10
C ARG A 77 -7.19 -7.74 24.33
N PHE A 78 -7.31 -6.69 23.52
CA PHE A 78 -8.37 -5.68 23.61
C PHE A 78 -9.36 -5.77 22.46
N VAL A 79 -8.87 -6.06 21.25
CA VAL A 79 -9.68 -6.16 20.03
C VAL A 79 -9.86 -7.62 19.63
N PRO A 80 -11.09 -8.10 19.36
CA PRO A 80 -11.31 -9.46 18.92
C PRO A 80 -10.48 -9.81 17.67
N PRO A 81 -9.80 -10.97 17.63
CA PRO A 81 -8.99 -11.39 16.48
C PRO A 81 -9.74 -11.38 15.15
N SER A 82 -11.07 -11.57 15.18
CA SER A 82 -11.92 -11.57 13.98
C SER A 82 -12.04 -10.21 13.30
N ILE A 83 -11.83 -9.10 14.02
CA ILE A 83 -11.91 -7.73 13.46
C ILE A 83 -10.56 -7.03 13.42
N GLU A 84 -9.52 -7.59 14.04
CA GLU A 84 -8.17 -6.99 14.10
C GLU A 84 -7.70 -6.49 12.73
N ARG A 85 -7.79 -7.35 11.71
CA ARG A 85 -7.36 -7.00 10.35
C ARG A 85 -8.21 -5.90 9.73
N SER A 86 -9.53 -5.91 9.94
CA SER A 86 -10.42 -4.85 9.45
C SER A 86 -10.17 -3.52 10.17
N THR A 87 -9.83 -3.56 11.46
CA THR A 87 -9.45 -2.37 12.24
C THR A 87 -8.12 -1.80 11.75
N TYR A 88 -7.14 -2.67 11.48
CA TYR A 88 -5.86 -2.29 10.87
C TYR A 88 -6.08 -1.54 9.55
N VAL A 89 -6.87 -2.13 8.65
CA VAL A 89 -7.18 -1.55 7.32
C VAL A 89 -7.89 -0.20 7.47
N LEU A 90 -8.86 -0.10 8.38
CA LEU A 90 -9.57 1.15 8.62
C LEU A 90 -8.63 2.26 9.10
N LEU A 91 -7.81 1.98 10.13
CA LEU A 91 -6.91 2.98 10.68
C LEU A 91 -5.82 3.42 9.68
N ALA A 92 -5.30 2.49 8.89
CA ALA A 92 -4.39 2.82 7.79
C ALA A 92 -5.06 3.67 6.71
N SER A 93 -6.32 3.37 6.37
CA SER A 93 -7.09 4.14 5.40
C SER A 93 -7.38 5.54 5.91
N VAL A 94 -7.71 5.70 7.21
CA VAL A 94 -7.90 7.01 7.84
C VAL A 94 -6.59 7.81 7.86
N ALA A 95 -5.45 7.19 8.14
CA ALA A 95 -4.15 7.85 8.09
C ALA A 95 -3.82 8.35 6.66
N LEU A 96 -4.13 7.55 5.63
CA LEU A 96 -4.01 7.97 4.24
C LEU A 96 -4.95 9.12 3.88
N LEU A 97 -6.22 9.04 4.25
CA LEU A 97 -7.18 10.12 4.02
C LEU A 97 -6.75 11.42 4.71
N LEU A 98 -6.19 11.33 5.91
CA LEU A 98 -5.58 12.46 6.62
C LEU A 98 -4.40 13.05 5.83
N LEU A 99 -3.52 12.20 5.29
CA LEU A 99 -2.41 12.62 4.45
C LEU A 99 -2.92 13.38 3.22
N TYR A 100 -3.87 12.82 2.47
CA TYR A 100 -4.42 13.47 1.27
C TYR A 100 -5.11 14.78 1.61
N TRP A 101 -5.84 14.80 2.72
CA TRP A 101 -6.55 15.97 3.18
C TRP A 101 -5.57 17.08 3.58
N GLN A 102 -4.54 16.79 4.36
CA GLN A 102 -3.67 17.82 4.96
C GLN A 102 -2.39 18.11 4.18
N TRP A 103 -2.22 17.50 3.00
CA TRP A 103 -1.07 17.70 2.13
C TRP A 103 -0.86 19.18 1.77
N ARG A 104 0.40 19.60 1.71
CA ARG A 104 0.81 20.96 1.37
C ARG A 104 1.47 21.00 0.02
N THR A 105 0.99 21.90 -0.84
CA THR A 105 1.54 22.09 -2.18
C THR A 105 2.96 22.64 -2.12
N MET A 106 3.83 22.06 -2.95
CA MET A 106 5.18 22.54 -3.20
C MET A 106 5.33 22.72 -4.72
N PRO A 107 5.01 23.91 -5.26
CA PRO A 107 4.66 24.09 -6.67
C PRO A 107 5.87 24.11 -7.62
N ALA A 108 7.10 24.03 -7.11
CA ALA A 108 8.29 24.02 -7.93
C ALA A 108 8.29 22.79 -8.84
N VAL A 109 8.38 23.01 -10.16
CA VAL A 109 8.38 21.94 -11.16
C VAL A 109 9.80 21.40 -11.30
N ILE A 110 9.96 20.09 -11.13
CA ILE A 110 11.24 19.38 -11.30
C ILE A 110 11.41 18.95 -12.75
N TRP A 111 10.35 18.37 -13.34
CA TRP A 111 10.28 18.11 -14.78
C TRP A 111 8.86 18.23 -15.30
N ASP A 112 8.76 18.56 -16.59
CA ASP A 112 7.52 18.57 -17.36
C ASP A 112 7.79 18.03 -18.77
N VAL A 113 7.24 16.86 -19.05
CA VAL A 113 7.37 16.20 -20.36
C VAL A 113 6.36 16.83 -21.32
N ARG A 114 6.88 17.58 -22.28
CA ARG A 114 6.05 18.29 -23.28
C ARG A 114 5.71 17.45 -24.51
N GLN A 115 6.54 16.46 -24.85
CA GLN A 115 6.31 15.62 -26.03
C GLN A 115 5.05 14.74 -25.83
N PRO A 116 4.05 14.79 -26.73
CA PRO A 116 2.79 14.05 -26.56
C PRO A 116 2.99 12.54 -26.37
N ALA A 117 3.87 11.92 -27.18
CA ALA A 117 4.17 10.49 -27.07
C ALA A 117 4.77 10.12 -25.70
N GLY A 118 5.67 10.96 -25.17
CA GLY A 118 6.25 10.76 -23.84
C GLY A 118 5.22 10.86 -22.72
N ARG A 119 4.29 11.81 -22.82
CA ARG A 119 3.17 11.93 -21.86
C ARG A 119 2.27 10.72 -21.86
N VAL A 120 1.89 10.23 -23.06
CA VAL A 120 1.06 9.02 -23.19
C VAL A 120 1.78 7.80 -22.61
N ALA A 121 3.08 7.65 -22.88
CA ALA A 121 3.87 6.56 -22.30
C ALA A 121 3.90 6.61 -20.76
N LEU A 122 4.09 7.79 -20.16
CA LEU A 122 4.08 7.95 -18.70
C LEU A 122 2.70 7.66 -18.10
N TRP A 123 1.61 8.13 -18.73
CA TRP A 123 0.26 7.79 -18.30
C TRP A 123 -0.06 6.30 -18.44
N ALA A 124 0.41 5.65 -19.51
CA ALA A 124 0.25 4.22 -19.67
C ALA A 124 0.98 3.46 -18.55
N LEU A 125 2.20 3.86 -18.20
CA LEU A 125 2.95 3.30 -17.08
C LEU A 125 2.26 3.56 -15.73
N PHE A 126 1.73 4.76 -15.51
CA PHE A 126 0.95 5.10 -14.31
C PHE A 126 -0.22 4.14 -14.09
N TRP A 127 -1.07 3.99 -15.12
CA TRP A 127 -2.24 3.11 -15.06
C TRP A 127 -1.83 1.65 -14.96
N LEU A 128 -0.75 1.24 -15.63
CA LEU A 128 -0.18 -0.10 -15.50
C LEU A 128 0.29 -0.38 -14.06
N GLY A 129 0.91 0.61 -13.40
CA GLY A 129 1.30 0.52 -11.99
C GLY A 129 0.11 0.24 -11.09
N TRP A 130 -0.95 1.04 -11.18
CA TRP A 130 -2.17 0.84 -10.41
C TRP A 130 -2.92 -0.47 -10.74
N ALA A 131 -2.97 -0.84 -12.03
CA ALA A 131 -3.54 -2.12 -12.45
C ALA A 131 -2.75 -3.30 -11.87
N THR A 132 -1.42 -3.20 -11.82
CA THR A 132 -0.53 -4.19 -11.20
C THR A 132 -0.80 -4.30 -9.70
N VAL A 133 -0.95 -3.18 -8.99
CA VAL A 133 -1.33 -3.16 -7.57
C VAL A 133 -2.65 -3.91 -7.37
N LEU A 134 -3.71 -3.51 -8.09
CA LEU A 134 -5.03 -4.08 -7.93
C LEU A 134 -5.04 -5.58 -8.25
N THR A 135 -4.53 -5.99 -9.41
CA THR A 135 -4.52 -7.40 -9.83
C THR A 135 -3.69 -8.28 -8.90
N SER A 136 -2.55 -7.79 -8.42
CA SER A 136 -1.68 -8.53 -7.49
C SER A 136 -2.36 -8.81 -6.14
N THR A 137 -3.25 -7.94 -5.66
CA THR A 137 -4.01 -8.22 -4.43
C THR A 137 -4.93 -9.43 -4.57
N PHE A 138 -5.50 -9.67 -5.76
CA PHE A 138 -6.32 -10.86 -6.04
C PHE A 138 -5.49 -12.13 -6.18
N MET A 139 -4.21 -12.03 -6.56
CA MET A 139 -3.32 -13.18 -6.75
C MET A 139 -2.86 -13.84 -5.46
N ILE A 140 -2.80 -13.12 -4.34
CA ILE A 140 -2.54 -13.71 -3.02
C ILE A 140 -3.87 -14.19 -2.43
N ASN A 141 -4.69 -13.25 -1.96
CA ASN A 141 -6.05 -13.47 -1.47
C ASN A 141 -6.65 -12.12 -1.04
N HIS A 142 -7.26 -11.37 -1.96
CA HIS A 142 -7.71 -9.99 -1.71
C HIS A 142 -8.59 -9.87 -0.45
N PHE A 143 -9.53 -10.79 -0.27
CA PHE A 143 -10.46 -10.76 0.85
C PHE A 143 -9.78 -11.05 2.20
N GLU A 144 -8.74 -11.87 2.22
CA GLU A 144 -7.96 -12.11 3.44
C GLU A 144 -7.03 -10.94 3.75
N LEU A 145 -6.43 -10.34 2.71
CA LEU A 145 -5.58 -9.16 2.82
C LEU A 145 -6.32 -7.99 3.50
N PHE A 146 -7.63 -7.85 3.24
CA PHE A 146 -8.45 -6.78 3.81
C PHE A 146 -9.32 -7.17 5.02
N GLY A 147 -9.18 -8.38 5.56
CA GLY A 147 -9.90 -8.79 6.78
C GLY A 147 -11.31 -9.36 6.55
N LEU A 148 -11.81 -9.37 5.31
CA LEU A 148 -13.17 -9.77 4.97
C LEU A 148 -13.41 -11.27 5.20
N ARG A 149 -12.39 -12.11 4.95
CA ARG A 149 -12.48 -13.55 5.19
C ARG A 149 -12.60 -13.87 6.69
N GLN A 150 -11.80 -13.21 7.53
CA GLN A 150 -11.79 -13.37 8.98
C GLN A 150 -13.16 -13.02 9.57
N VAL A 151 -13.72 -11.90 9.10
CA VAL A 151 -15.05 -11.43 9.49
C VAL A 151 -16.15 -12.36 9.01
N TYR A 152 -16.10 -12.85 7.77
CA TYR A 152 -17.05 -13.80 7.21
C TYR A 152 -17.06 -15.14 7.96
N LEU A 153 -15.88 -15.70 8.26
CA LEU A 153 -15.75 -16.95 9.03
C LEU A 153 -16.30 -16.78 10.45
N ALA A 154 -16.02 -15.65 11.10
CA ALA A 154 -16.58 -15.33 12.42
C ALA A 154 -18.11 -15.21 12.39
N TRP A 155 -18.67 -14.60 11.34
CA TRP A 155 -20.12 -14.54 11.14
C TRP A 155 -20.73 -15.94 10.93
N ARG A 156 -20.08 -16.79 10.14
CA ARG A 156 -20.46 -18.20 9.94
C ARG A 156 -20.20 -19.11 11.14
N GLY A 157 -19.55 -18.62 12.19
CA GLY A 157 -19.16 -19.40 13.36
C GLY A 157 -18.13 -20.50 13.07
N LYS A 158 -17.34 -20.34 12.00
CA LYS A 158 -16.27 -21.29 11.63
C LYS A 158 -14.93 -20.83 12.21
N PRO A 159 -14.05 -21.76 12.62
CA PRO A 159 -12.69 -21.41 13.04
C PRO A 159 -11.90 -20.82 11.87
N TYR A 160 -10.97 -19.92 12.18
CA TYR A 160 -10.05 -19.37 11.18
C TYR A 160 -9.05 -20.46 10.75
N THR A 161 -8.83 -20.58 9.45
CA THR A 161 -7.82 -21.48 8.86
C THR A 161 -6.83 -20.66 8.07
N GLU A 162 -5.54 -20.81 8.33
CA GLU A 162 -4.50 -20.11 7.58
C GLU A 162 -4.45 -20.60 6.13
N ILE A 163 -4.30 -19.66 5.19
CA ILE A 163 -4.03 -20.01 3.79
C ILE A 163 -2.52 -20.21 3.67
N GLY A 164 -2.13 -21.39 3.18
CA GLY A 164 -0.72 -21.72 2.96
C GLY A 164 -0.05 -20.77 1.96
N PHE A 165 1.28 -20.68 2.03
CA PHE A 165 2.07 -19.87 1.11
C PHE A 165 1.86 -20.32 -0.36
N GLN A 166 1.49 -19.38 -1.23
CA GLN A 166 1.31 -19.64 -2.66
C GLN A 166 1.96 -18.54 -3.50
N ALA A 167 2.93 -18.90 -4.33
CA ALA A 167 3.61 -18.02 -5.27
C ALA A 167 3.11 -18.28 -6.70
N HIS A 168 1.98 -17.69 -7.08
CA HIS A 168 1.39 -17.84 -8.42
C HIS A 168 1.53 -16.56 -9.26
N LEU A 169 1.53 -16.72 -10.59
CA LEU A 169 1.51 -15.63 -11.58
C LEU A 169 2.64 -14.61 -11.39
N LEU A 170 2.33 -13.33 -11.11
CA LEU A 170 3.32 -12.25 -10.97
C LEU A 170 4.32 -12.52 -9.84
N TYR A 171 3.89 -13.25 -8.80
CA TYR A 171 4.75 -13.69 -7.70
C TYR A 171 5.81 -14.71 -8.12
N ARG A 172 5.76 -15.26 -9.35
CA ARG A 172 6.87 -16.06 -9.90
C ARG A 172 7.99 -15.21 -10.49
N TRP A 173 7.71 -13.96 -10.80
CA TRP A 173 8.64 -13.05 -11.48
C TRP A 173 9.25 -12.03 -10.52
N VAL A 174 8.45 -11.53 -9.58
CA VAL A 174 8.85 -10.54 -8.57
C VAL A 174 8.19 -10.91 -7.24
N ARG A 175 8.94 -10.86 -6.14
CA ARG A 175 8.43 -11.22 -4.80
C ARG A 175 7.37 -10.27 -4.28
N HIS A 176 7.48 -8.98 -4.61
CA HIS A 176 6.56 -7.93 -4.14
C HIS A 176 5.95 -7.10 -5.30
N PRO A 177 5.10 -7.71 -6.15
CA PRO A 177 4.54 -7.05 -7.32
C PRO A 177 3.58 -5.90 -6.95
N ILE A 178 2.90 -5.96 -5.80
CA ILE A 178 2.10 -4.84 -5.27
C ILE A 178 3.01 -3.63 -5.03
N MET A 179 4.17 -3.83 -4.39
CA MET A 179 5.10 -2.74 -4.06
C MET A 179 5.74 -2.17 -5.32
N LEU A 180 6.09 -3.02 -6.29
CA LEU A 180 6.57 -2.58 -7.59
C LEU A 180 5.51 -1.71 -8.30
N GLY A 181 4.26 -2.16 -8.32
CA GLY A 181 3.15 -1.40 -8.92
C GLY A 181 2.99 -0.01 -8.31
N PHE A 182 3.09 0.11 -6.97
CA PHE A 182 3.08 1.41 -6.29
C PHE A 182 4.26 2.30 -6.69
N VAL A 183 5.49 1.76 -6.71
CA VAL A 183 6.67 2.54 -7.13
C VAL A 183 6.50 3.04 -8.57
N VAL A 184 6.06 2.18 -9.49
CA VAL A 184 5.80 2.61 -10.88
C VAL A 184 4.74 3.71 -10.91
N ALA A 185 3.61 3.54 -10.22
CA ALA A 185 2.53 4.51 -10.17
C ALA A 185 2.95 5.86 -9.57
N PHE A 186 3.80 5.87 -8.55
CA PHE A 186 4.23 7.11 -7.90
C PHE A 186 5.24 7.90 -8.72
N TRP A 187 6.05 7.23 -9.55
CA TRP A 187 7.10 7.89 -10.33
C TRP A 187 6.67 8.20 -11.78
N ALA A 188 5.73 7.44 -12.33
CA ALA A 188 5.27 7.60 -13.71
C ALA A 188 4.28 8.77 -13.85
N THR A 189 4.77 10.01 -13.74
CA THR A 189 3.97 11.23 -14.00
C THR A 189 4.63 12.10 -15.09
N PRO A 190 3.85 12.67 -16.03
CA PRO A 190 4.37 13.59 -17.03
C PRO A 190 4.87 14.92 -16.44
N MET A 191 4.32 15.34 -15.29
CA MET A 191 4.71 16.56 -14.60
C MET A 191 5.02 16.20 -13.14
N MET A 192 6.24 16.47 -12.70
CA MET A 192 6.67 16.18 -11.34
C MET A 192 6.96 17.49 -10.63
N THR A 193 6.17 17.81 -9.62
CA THR A 193 6.47 18.92 -8.70
C THR A 193 7.39 18.46 -7.57
N ALA A 194 7.95 19.40 -6.82
CA ALA A 194 8.72 19.10 -5.62
C ALA A 194 7.86 18.37 -4.56
N GLY A 195 6.55 18.63 -4.53
CA GLY A 195 5.60 17.96 -3.63
C GLY A 195 5.42 16.50 -4.02
N HIS A 196 5.16 16.24 -5.30
CA HIS A 196 5.10 14.89 -5.85
C HIS A 196 6.42 14.14 -5.63
N LEU A 197 7.56 14.77 -5.90
CA LEU A 197 8.86 14.14 -5.72
C LEU A 197 9.10 13.76 -4.25
N LEU A 198 8.78 14.65 -3.31
CA LEU A 198 8.86 14.36 -1.88
C LEU A 198 7.98 13.15 -1.49
N PHE A 199 6.75 13.10 -2.00
CA PHE A 199 5.85 11.98 -1.81
C PHE A 199 6.43 10.69 -2.39
N ALA A 200 6.88 10.71 -3.65
CA ALA A 200 7.41 9.54 -4.34
C ALA A 200 8.66 8.99 -3.65
N ILE A 201 9.60 9.86 -3.26
CA ILE A 201 10.81 9.45 -2.52
C ILE A 201 10.43 8.92 -1.15
N GLY A 202 9.59 9.63 -0.38
CA GLY A 202 9.19 9.22 0.97
C GLY A 202 8.45 7.88 0.98
N ALA A 203 7.49 7.71 0.07
CA ALA A 203 6.74 6.46 -0.09
C ALA A 203 7.64 5.32 -0.60
N THR A 204 8.55 5.57 -1.54
CA THR A 204 9.50 4.55 -2.01
C THR A 204 10.45 4.13 -0.90
N GLY A 205 11.01 5.08 -0.15
CA GLY A 205 11.87 4.81 1.00
C GLY A 205 11.15 3.99 2.07
N TYR A 206 9.90 4.34 2.36
CA TYR A 206 9.04 3.54 3.24
C TYR A 206 8.84 2.11 2.73
N ILE A 207 8.48 1.94 1.46
CA ILE A 207 8.30 0.62 0.83
C ILE A 207 9.58 -0.21 0.98
N LEU A 208 10.74 0.34 0.65
CA LEU A 208 12.01 -0.38 0.74
C LEU A 208 12.30 -0.84 2.17
N VAL A 209 12.09 0.03 3.17
CA VAL A 209 12.25 -0.31 4.59
C VAL A 209 11.24 -1.38 5.01
N ALA A 210 9.97 -1.22 4.65
CA ALA A 210 8.91 -2.17 4.98
C ALA A 210 9.19 -3.56 4.39
N LEU A 211 9.69 -3.64 3.17
CA LEU A 211 10.09 -4.88 2.51
C LEU A 211 11.19 -5.62 3.26
N GLN A 212 12.20 -4.91 3.77
CA GLN A 212 13.26 -5.55 4.56
C GLN A 212 12.70 -6.22 5.83
N PHE A 213 11.72 -5.57 6.46
CA PHE A 213 11.05 -6.15 7.63
C PHE A 213 10.13 -7.31 7.24
N GLU A 214 9.37 -7.18 6.16
CA GLU A 214 8.49 -8.22 5.64
C GLU A 214 9.27 -9.49 5.27
N GLU A 215 10.38 -9.37 4.54
CA GLU A 215 11.20 -10.53 4.18
C GLU A 215 11.80 -11.24 5.39
N ARG A 216 12.19 -10.49 6.43
CA ARG A 216 12.67 -11.07 7.70
C ARG A 216 11.57 -11.83 8.42
N ASP A 217 10.36 -11.26 8.47
CA ASP A 217 9.21 -11.92 9.09
C ASP A 217 8.80 -13.18 8.31
N LEU A 218 8.81 -13.13 6.97
CA LEU A 218 8.49 -14.27 6.11
C LEU A 218 9.54 -15.39 6.23
N LEU A 219 10.84 -15.05 6.28
CA LEU A 219 11.90 -16.02 6.56
C LEU A 219 11.72 -16.67 7.93
N ALA A 220 11.35 -15.91 8.96
CA ALA A 220 11.13 -16.45 10.30
C ALA A 220 9.88 -17.36 10.37
N ALA A 221 8.84 -17.06 9.58
CA ALA A 221 7.59 -17.81 9.57
C ALA A 221 7.61 -19.06 8.67
N LEU A 222 8.24 -18.96 7.49
CA LEU A 222 8.20 -19.99 6.44
C LEU A 222 9.52 -20.79 6.31
N GLY A 223 10.59 -20.35 6.97
CA GLY A 223 11.86 -21.07 7.02
C GLY A 223 12.48 -21.30 5.64
N ASP A 224 12.92 -22.53 5.40
CA ASP A 224 13.67 -22.90 4.19
C ASP A 224 12.85 -22.76 2.90
N GLN A 225 11.53 -22.96 2.94
CA GLN A 225 10.65 -22.78 1.77
C GLN A 225 10.75 -21.36 1.20
N TYR A 226 10.76 -20.33 2.07
CA TYR A 226 10.89 -18.96 1.62
C TYR A 226 12.35 -18.60 1.29
N ARG A 227 13.32 -19.25 1.93
CA ARG A 227 14.75 -19.07 1.60
C ARG A 227 15.04 -19.50 0.16
N ASP A 228 14.51 -20.64 -0.26
CA ASP A 228 14.68 -21.15 -1.63
C ASP A 228 13.95 -20.26 -2.64
N TYR A 229 12.72 -19.86 -2.35
CA TYR A 229 11.98 -18.89 -3.16
C TYR A 229 12.75 -17.55 -3.33
N ARG A 230 13.41 -17.06 -2.27
CA ARG A 230 14.23 -15.83 -2.32
C ARG A 230 15.45 -15.96 -3.23
N ARG A 231 15.96 -17.18 -3.44
CA ARG A 231 17.09 -17.45 -4.36
C ARG A 231 16.65 -17.47 -5.81
N GLU A 232 15.37 -17.74 -6.09
CA GLU A 232 14.88 -17.91 -7.46
C GLU A 232 14.21 -16.65 -8.02
N VAL A 233 13.53 -15.88 -7.16
CA VAL A 233 12.68 -14.76 -7.59
C VAL A 233 13.21 -13.45 -7.06
N SER A 234 13.38 -12.43 -7.91
CA SER A 234 13.92 -11.12 -7.52
C SER A 234 12.94 -10.29 -6.66
N MET A 235 13.47 -9.40 -5.81
CA MET A 235 12.66 -8.64 -4.84
C MET A 235 11.65 -7.68 -5.49
N LEU A 236 12.14 -6.82 -6.41
CA LEU A 236 11.36 -5.74 -7.05
C LEU A 236 11.56 -5.69 -8.56
N LEU A 237 12.81 -5.72 -9.03
CA LEU A 237 13.10 -5.72 -10.47
C LEU A 237 13.24 -7.17 -10.97
N PRO A 238 12.52 -7.57 -12.03
CA PRO A 238 12.61 -8.92 -12.58
C PRO A 238 13.96 -9.10 -13.28
N TRP A 239 15.00 -9.47 -12.54
CA TRP A 239 16.29 -9.82 -13.11
C TRP A 239 16.34 -11.32 -13.41
N PRO A 240 16.70 -11.75 -14.63
CA PRO A 240 16.85 -13.17 -14.93
C PRO A 240 17.97 -13.75 -14.07
N HIS A 241 17.62 -14.66 -13.15
CA HIS A 241 18.63 -15.40 -12.40
C HIS A 241 19.31 -16.40 -13.33
N ARG A 242 20.64 -16.33 -13.41
CA ARG A 242 21.43 -17.38 -14.06
C ARG A 242 21.39 -18.59 -13.15
N HIS A 243 20.72 -19.65 -13.59
CA HIS A 243 20.96 -20.98 -13.04
C HIS A 243 22.42 -21.34 -13.39
N THR A 244 23.30 -21.30 -12.40
CA THR A 244 24.64 -21.91 -12.46
C THR A 244 24.57 -23.32 -11.92
#